data_AF-A0A9J6GEE1-F1
#
_entry.id   AF-A0A9J6GEE1-F1
#
_cell.length_a   1.000
_cell.length_b   1.000
_cell.length_c   1.000
_cell.angle_alpha   90.00
_cell.angle_beta   90.00
_cell.angle_gamma   90.00
#
_symmetry.space_group_name_H-M   'P 1'
#
loop_
_entity.id
_entity.type
_entity.pdbx_description
1 polymer ?
#
loop_
_entity_poly.entity_id
_entity_poly.type
_entity_poly.pdbx_seq_one_letter_code
_entity_poly.pdbx_strand_id
1 'polypeptide(L)'
;MRNLVQATPARILAARMMDATKSALIIFEGTSVPHYIIYRCGRYRCYPHRPKAQLCTRCHTLGPREDVCPLPHTTRLCPVCSLDITNLTPTTTHDCVPKCRLCKGSHASTSTDCPTRQQADALMAQQAKKRIQALRTKHTSGH
;
A
#
# COMPACT_ATOMS: atom_id res chain seq x y z
N MET A 1 -25.76 -20.39 -5.32
CA MET A 1 -25.24 -19.02 -5.57
C MET A 1 -24.02 -19.15 -6.48
N ARG A 2 -24.05 -18.61 -7.70
CA ARG A 2 -22.93 -18.71 -8.65
C ARG A 2 -21.77 -17.84 -8.14
N ASN A 3 -20.58 -18.43 -7.97
CA ASN A 3 -19.36 -17.70 -7.65
C ASN A 3 -19.14 -16.60 -8.68
N LEU A 4 -19.33 -15.34 -8.28
CA LEU A 4 -19.27 -14.17 -9.18
C LEU A 4 -17.87 -13.92 -9.76
N VAL A 5 -16.83 -14.45 -9.09
CA VAL A 5 -15.44 -14.40 -9.50
C VAL A 5 -14.94 -15.82 -9.70
N GLN A 6 -14.36 -16.10 -10.86
CA GLN A 6 -13.80 -17.40 -11.20
C GLN A 6 -12.36 -17.25 -11.67
N ALA A 7 -11.51 -18.18 -11.23
CA ALA A 7 -10.16 -18.35 -11.70
C ALA A 7 -9.93 -19.84 -11.94
N THR A 8 -9.43 -20.19 -13.11
CA THR A 8 -9.03 -21.56 -13.47
C THR A 8 -7.61 -21.50 -14.01
N PRO A 9 -6.68 -22.33 -13.50
CA PRO A 9 -6.84 -23.43 -12.53
C PRO A 9 -6.72 -23.01 -11.04
N ALA A 10 -6.61 -21.72 -10.71
CA ALA A 10 -6.33 -21.28 -9.34
C ALA A 10 -7.57 -21.17 -8.44
N ARG A 11 -7.55 -21.75 -7.24
CA ARG A 11 -8.62 -21.55 -6.24
C ARG A 11 -8.53 -20.16 -5.62
N ILE A 12 -9.67 -19.47 -5.48
CA ILE A 12 -9.78 -18.19 -4.78
C ILE A 12 -10.06 -18.45 -3.30
N LEU A 13 -9.25 -17.88 -2.42
CA LEU A 13 -9.42 -17.94 -0.97
C LEU A 13 -10.23 -16.76 -0.42
N ALA A 14 -9.99 -15.56 -0.97
CA ALA A 14 -10.70 -14.36 -0.59
C ALA A 14 -10.66 -13.32 -1.72
N ALA A 15 -11.67 -12.45 -1.77
CA ALA A 15 -11.68 -11.29 -2.65
C ALA A 15 -12.35 -10.12 -1.95
N ARG A 16 -11.78 -8.92 -2.08
CA ARG A 16 -12.40 -7.69 -1.59
C ARG A 16 -12.11 -6.52 -2.52
N MET A 17 -13.03 -5.57 -2.59
CA MET A 17 -12.78 -4.29 -3.27
C MET A 17 -11.76 -3.47 -2.47
N MET A 18 -10.98 -2.65 -3.18
CA MET A 18 -10.13 -1.64 -2.57
C MET A 18 -10.89 -0.32 -2.51
N ASP A 19 -11.19 0.15 -1.30
CA ASP A 19 -12.16 1.24 -1.02
C ASP A 19 -12.15 2.39 -2.04
N ALA A 20 -11.02 3.05 -2.21
CA ALA A 20 -10.92 4.26 -3.05
C ALA A 20 -10.78 3.98 -4.56
N THR A 21 -10.69 2.73 -5.01
CA THR A 21 -10.38 2.39 -6.41
C THR A 21 -11.34 1.34 -6.97
N LYS A 22 -11.47 1.28 -8.30
CA LYS A 22 -12.23 0.22 -8.98
C LYS A 22 -11.46 -1.12 -9.04
N SER A 23 -10.44 -1.29 -8.22
CA SER A 23 -9.59 -2.49 -8.16
C SER A 23 -10.06 -3.44 -7.06
N ALA A 24 -9.86 -4.73 -7.27
CA ALA A 24 -10.11 -5.76 -6.26
C ALA A 24 -8.79 -6.44 -5.86
N LEU A 25 -8.63 -6.69 -4.57
CA LEU A 25 -7.58 -7.55 -4.04
C LEU A 25 -8.12 -8.98 -3.95
N ILE A 26 -7.46 -9.90 -4.63
CA ILE A 26 -7.85 -11.32 -4.69
C ILE A 26 -6.69 -12.16 -4.15
N ILE A 27 -7.01 -13.05 -3.22
CA ILE A 27 -6.08 -14.01 -2.63
C ILE A 27 -6.35 -15.36 -3.29
N PHE A 28 -5.32 -15.91 -3.94
CA PHE A 28 -5.35 -17.24 -4.54
C PHE A 28 -4.65 -18.25 -3.62
N GLU A 29 -5.06 -19.50 -3.71
CA GLU A 29 -4.33 -20.61 -3.12
C GLU A 29 -3.00 -20.81 -3.87
N GLY A 30 -1.91 -21.03 -3.13
CA GLY A 30 -0.57 -21.22 -3.69
C GLY A 30 0.24 -19.92 -3.88
N THR A 31 1.24 -19.98 -4.77
CA THR A 31 2.22 -18.89 -4.97
C THR A 31 2.21 -18.30 -6.38
N SER A 32 1.25 -18.70 -7.22
CA SER A 32 1.05 -18.21 -8.58
C SER A 32 -0.21 -17.37 -8.65
N VAL A 33 -0.15 -16.33 -9.48
CA VAL A 33 -1.31 -15.48 -9.81
C VAL A 33 -1.70 -15.82 -11.23
N PRO A 34 -2.96 -16.19 -11.52
CA PRO A 34 -3.42 -16.42 -12.89
C PRO A 34 -3.30 -15.13 -13.70
N HIS A 35 -3.15 -15.22 -15.02
CA HIS A 35 -3.08 -14.02 -15.87
C HIS A 35 -4.41 -13.27 -15.93
N TYR A 36 -5.52 -14.01 -15.85
CA TYR A 36 -6.87 -13.46 -15.96
C TYR A 36 -7.82 -14.14 -14.98
N ILE A 37 -8.86 -13.41 -14.60
CA ILE A 37 -10.06 -13.93 -13.94
C ILE A 37 -11.30 -13.58 -14.76
N ILE A 38 -12.38 -14.30 -14.50
CA ILE A 38 -13.71 -13.98 -15.03
C ILE A 38 -14.54 -13.38 -13.90
N TYR A 39 -15.09 -12.19 -14.12
CA TYR A 39 -16.04 -11.54 -13.21
C TYR A 39 -17.24 -11.05 -14.00
N ARG A 40 -18.46 -11.49 -13.63
CA ARG A 40 -19.72 -11.15 -14.33
C ARG A 40 -19.58 -11.25 -15.87
N CYS A 41 -19.02 -12.37 -16.35
CA CYS A 41 -18.76 -12.64 -17.78
C CYS A 41 -17.69 -11.76 -18.46
N GLY A 42 -17.07 -10.81 -17.76
CA GLY A 42 -15.93 -10.04 -18.25
C GLY A 42 -14.60 -10.70 -17.89
N ARG A 43 -13.61 -10.62 -18.79
CA ARG A 43 -12.24 -11.10 -18.57
C ARG A 43 -11.36 -9.96 -18.05
N TYR A 44 -10.83 -10.09 -16.84
CA TYR A 44 -10.01 -9.06 -16.20
C TYR A 44 -8.60 -9.57 -15.97
N ARG A 45 -7.61 -8.74 -16.30
CA ARG A 45 -6.20 -9.07 -16.09
C ARG A 45 -5.84 -8.95 -14.62
N CYS A 46 -5.14 -9.95 -14.10
CA CYS A 46 -4.57 -9.89 -12.77
C CYS A 46 -3.12 -9.42 -12.82
N TYR A 47 -2.74 -8.68 -11.78
CA TYR A 47 -1.37 -8.26 -11.56
C TYR A 47 -0.95 -8.72 -10.17
N PRO A 48 0.26 -9.28 -10.00
CA PRO A 48 0.79 -9.56 -8.68
C PRO A 48 0.76 -8.29 -7.82
N HIS A 49 0.21 -8.41 -6.61
CA HIS A 49 0.17 -7.30 -5.67
C HIS A 49 1.60 -6.84 -5.34
N ARG A 50 1.87 -5.54 -5.50
CA ARG A 50 3.14 -4.91 -5.15
C ARG A 50 2.94 -4.13 -3.85
N PRO A 51 3.34 -4.69 -2.69
CA PRO A 51 3.20 -3.98 -1.44
C PRO A 51 4.05 -2.72 -1.47
N LYS A 52 3.46 -1.61 -1.02
CA LYS A 52 4.16 -0.33 -0.82
C LYS A 52 4.53 -0.17 0.64
N ALA A 53 5.54 0.63 0.90
CA ALA A 53 5.85 1.09 2.24
C ALA A 53 4.68 1.91 2.79
N GLN A 54 4.31 1.62 4.03
CA GLN A 54 3.19 2.26 4.68
C GLN A 54 3.62 3.65 5.17
N LEU A 55 2.95 4.68 4.68
CA LEU A 55 3.11 6.05 5.16
C LEU A 55 2.01 6.32 6.20
N CYS A 56 2.40 6.71 7.40
CA CYS A 56 1.43 7.13 8.41
C CYS A 56 0.79 8.46 8.02
N THR A 57 -0.53 8.50 7.98
CA THR A 57 -1.37 9.67 7.68
C THR A 57 -1.28 10.76 8.74
N ARG A 58 -0.82 10.44 9.96
CA ARG A 58 -0.68 11.39 11.07
C ARG A 58 0.73 11.96 11.20
N CYS A 59 1.75 11.11 11.27
CA CYS A 59 3.14 11.57 11.44
C CYS A 59 3.90 11.79 10.14
N HIS A 60 3.35 11.37 8.99
CA HIS A 60 3.98 11.45 7.67
C HIS A 60 5.36 10.76 7.60
N THR A 61 5.59 9.74 8.44
CA THR A 61 6.77 8.87 8.39
C THR A 61 6.41 7.47 7.91
N LEU A 62 7.41 6.72 7.45
CA LEU A 62 7.25 5.34 7.02
C LEU A 62 7.22 4.38 8.21
N GLY A 63 6.40 3.33 8.14
CA GLY A 63 6.40 2.22 9.10
C GLY A 63 5.14 2.11 9.95
N PRO A 64 4.89 3.02 10.92
CA PRO A 64 3.78 2.89 11.84
C PRO A 64 2.45 3.02 11.10
N ARG A 65 1.45 2.27 11.55
CA ARG A 65 0.06 2.55 11.18
C ARG A 65 -0.40 3.76 11.97
N GLU A 66 -1.50 4.35 11.53
CA GLU A 66 -2.08 5.46 12.25
C GLU A 66 -2.40 5.05 13.69
N ASP A 67 -3.04 3.92 13.95
CA ASP A 67 -3.39 3.43 15.30
C ASP A 67 -2.21 3.17 16.25
N VAL A 68 -1.02 2.86 15.72
CA VAL A 68 0.21 2.65 16.51
C VAL A 68 1.25 3.77 16.32
N CYS A 69 0.81 4.93 15.85
CA CYS A 69 1.68 6.07 15.63
C CYS A 69 2.22 6.60 16.95
N PRO A 70 3.54 6.83 17.09
CA PRO A 70 4.14 7.32 18.33
C PRO A 70 3.83 8.79 18.63
N LEU A 71 3.38 9.57 17.63
CA LEU A 71 2.92 10.93 17.89
C LEU A 71 1.61 10.92 18.67
N PRO A 72 1.44 11.80 19.68
CA PRO A 72 0.17 11.98 20.38
C PRO A 72 -1.01 12.15 19.40
N HIS A 73 -2.18 11.64 19.76
CA HIS A 73 -3.39 11.77 18.92
C HIS A 73 -3.86 13.22 18.76
N THR A 74 -3.46 14.09 19.69
CA THR A 74 -3.73 15.53 19.62
C THR A 74 -2.85 16.23 18.59
N THR A 75 -1.69 15.66 18.25
CA THR A 75 -0.76 16.27 17.31
C THR A 75 -1.29 16.19 15.88
N ARG A 76 -1.44 17.35 15.24
CA ARG A 76 -1.81 17.48 13.82
C ARG A 76 -0.65 18.07 13.05
N LEU A 77 -0.26 17.40 11.97
CA LEU A 77 0.75 17.91 11.05
C LEU A 77 0.10 18.33 9.74
N CYS A 78 0.57 19.43 9.15
CA CYS A 78 0.17 19.82 7.81
C CYS A 78 0.58 18.72 6.79
N PRO A 79 -0.33 18.24 5.92
CA PRO A 79 -0.02 17.20 4.92
C PRO A 79 0.99 17.65 3.86
N VAL A 80 1.19 18.96 3.70
CA VAL A 80 2.02 19.56 2.66
C VAL A 80 3.41 19.92 3.18
N CYS A 81 3.50 20.67 4.28
CA CYS A 81 4.77 21.17 4.83
C CYS A 81 5.26 20.41 6.07
N SER A 82 4.43 19.52 6.62
CA SER A 82 4.71 18.74 7.84
C SER A 82 4.93 19.57 9.12
N LEU A 83 4.56 20.85 9.11
CA LEU A 83 4.54 21.72 10.29
C LEU A 83 3.50 21.24 11.30
N ASP A 84 3.79 21.38 12.59
CA ASP A 84 2.80 21.15 13.64
C ASP A 84 1.74 22.26 13.62
N ILE A 85 0.51 21.86 13.33
CA ILE A 85 -0.66 22.72 13.23
C ILE A 85 -1.69 22.41 14.32
N THR A 86 -1.28 21.77 15.40
CA THR A 86 -2.16 21.37 16.51
C THR A 86 -2.92 22.56 17.08
N ASN A 87 -2.20 23.67 17.31
CA ASN A 87 -2.72 24.90 17.91
C ASN A 87 -3.26 25.89 16.87
N LEU A 88 -3.16 25.58 15.58
CA LEU A 88 -3.74 26.40 14.53
C LEU A 88 -5.21 26.00 14.36
N THR A 89 -6.10 26.97 14.20
CA THR A 89 -7.48 26.64 13.84
C THR A 89 -7.51 26.20 12.38
N PRO A 90 -8.51 25.40 11.96
CA PRO A 90 -8.62 24.94 10.56
C PRO A 90 -8.66 26.08 9.54
N THR A 91 -9.05 27.28 9.98
CA THR A 91 -9.15 28.50 9.16
C THR A 91 -7.90 29.35 9.18
N THR A 92 -6.93 29.06 10.06
CA THR A 92 -5.68 29.84 10.10
C THR A 92 -4.78 29.38 8.97
N THR A 93 -4.58 30.25 7.97
CA THR A 93 -3.58 30.03 6.92
C THR A 93 -2.20 30.23 7.52
N HIS A 94 -1.38 29.17 7.51
CA HIS A 94 0.06 29.30 7.77
C HIS A 94 0.80 29.43 6.44
N ASP A 95 1.99 30.03 6.46
CA ASP A 95 2.86 30.08 5.27
C ASP A 95 3.33 28.66 4.90
N CYS A 96 2.61 28.05 3.96
CA CYS A 96 2.68 26.63 3.69
C CYS A 96 3.59 26.34 2.50
N VAL A 97 4.89 26.21 2.77
CA VAL A 97 5.87 25.79 1.77
C VAL A 97 6.01 24.25 1.79
N PRO A 98 5.78 23.53 0.67
CA PRO A 98 5.89 22.07 0.62
C PRO A 98 7.24 21.56 1.12
N LYS A 99 7.20 20.62 2.06
CA LYS A 99 8.40 20.03 2.66
C LYS A 99 8.16 18.60 3.09
N CYS A 100 8.96 17.71 2.51
CA CYS A 100 8.84 16.28 2.75
C CYS A 100 9.48 15.91 4.09
N ARG A 101 8.75 15.25 4.98
CA ARG A 101 9.29 14.84 6.28
C ARG A 101 10.35 13.74 6.15
N LEU A 102 10.25 12.92 5.09
CA LEU A 102 11.14 11.79 4.81
C LEU A 102 12.50 12.24 4.28
N CYS A 103 12.52 12.94 3.13
CA CYS A 103 13.76 13.33 2.44
C CYS A 103 14.11 14.83 2.57
N LYS A 104 13.26 15.63 3.24
CA LYS A 104 13.42 17.10 3.38
C LYS A 104 13.35 17.91 2.08
N GLY A 105 12.98 17.29 0.96
CA GLY A 105 12.81 17.96 -0.34
C GLY A 105 11.54 18.82 -0.44
N SER A 106 11.44 19.60 -1.52
CA SER A 106 10.38 20.57 -1.84
C SER A 106 9.10 19.93 -2.40
N HIS A 107 8.56 18.94 -1.69
CA HIS A 107 7.30 18.27 -2.03
C HIS A 107 6.59 17.78 -0.77
N ALA A 108 5.29 17.49 -0.84
CA ALA A 108 4.55 16.89 0.26
C ALA A 108 5.04 15.46 0.56
N SER A 109 5.02 15.03 1.83
CA SER A 109 5.42 13.67 2.23
C SER A 109 4.60 12.56 1.57
N THR A 110 3.38 12.88 1.11
CA THR A 110 2.48 12.00 0.38
C THR A 110 2.82 11.88 -1.11
N SER A 111 3.77 12.67 -1.62
CA SER A 111 4.23 12.60 -3.01
C SER A 111 4.80 11.21 -3.35
N THR A 112 4.59 10.77 -4.58
CA THR A 112 5.16 9.55 -5.15
C THR A 112 6.60 9.73 -5.61
N ASP A 113 7.05 10.98 -5.71
CA ASP A 113 8.36 11.34 -6.26
C ASP A 113 9.43 11.45 -5.16
N CYS A 114 9.05 11.19 -3.90
CA CYS A 114 9.97 11.16 -2.79
C CYS A 114 10.98 9.99 -2.94
N PRO A 115 12.29 10.25 -3.05
CA PRO A 115 13.29 9.20 -3.26
C PRO A 115 13.34 8.21 -2.09
N THR A 116 13.24 8.69 -0.85
CA THR A 116 13.20 7.83 0.35
C THR A 116 11.99 6.90 0.32
N ARG A 117 10.84 7.37 -0.15
CA ARG A 117 9.64 6.54 -0.28
C ARG A 117 9.78 5.52 -1.40
N GLN A 118 10.31 5.92 -2.56
CA GLN A 118 10.56 5.02 -3.68
C GLN A 118 11.53 3.90 -3.30
N GLN A 119 12.59 4.23 -2.55
CA GLN A 119 13.53 3.24 -2.02
C GLN A 119 12.84 2.27 -1.06
N ALA A 120 12.02 2.78 -0.14
CA ALA A 120 11.27 1.92 0.78
C ALA A 120 10.25 1.01 0.07
N ASP A 121 9.53 1.54 -0.92
CA ASP A 121 8.63 0.76 -1.78
C ASP A 121 9.39 -0.34 -2.53
N ALA A 122 10.57 -0.03 -3.07
CA ALA A 122 11.42 -1.00 -3.75
C ALA A 122 11.90 -2.12 -2.81
N LEU A 123 12.32 -1.77 -1.58
CA LEU A 123 12.72 -2.74 -0.56
C LEU A 123 11.56 -3.66 -0.17
N MET A 124 10.37 -3.11 0.06
CA MET A 124 9.16 -3.89 0.35
C MET A 124 8.82 -4.84 -0.80
N ALA A 125 8.90 -4.37 -2.04
CA ALA A 125 8.67 -5.20 -3.22
C ALA A 125 9.71 -6.32 -3.36
N GLN A 126 10.99 -6.04 -3.09
CA GLN A 126 12.06 -7.04 -3.10
C GLN A 126 11.85 -8.12 -2.03
N GLN A 127 11.52 -7.72 -0.79
CA GLN A 127 11.23 -8.64 0.30
C GLN A 127 10.04 -9.55 -0.02
N ALA A 128 8.97 -8.99 -0.60
CA ALA A 128 7.81 -9.76 -1.03
C ALA A 128 8.18 -10.80 -2.10
N LYS A 129 9.00 -10.41 -3.10
CA LYS A 129 9.51 -11.34 -4.12
C LYS A 129 10.33 -12.48 -3.49
N LYS A 130 11.26 -12.15 -2.59
CA LYS A 130 12.08 -13.14 -1.87
C LYS A 130 11.22 -14.12 -1.08
N ARG A 131 10.19 -13.63 -0.38
CA ARG A 131 9.24 -14.47 0.36
C ARG A 131 8.49 -15.43 -0.56
N ILE A 132 7.97 -14.95 -1.69
CA ILE A 132 7.30 -15.81 -2.67
C ILE A 132 8.26 -16.86 -3.24
N GLN A 133 9.49 -16.47 -3.55
CA GLN A 133 10.52 -17.40 -4.05
C GLN A 133 10.84 -18.49 -3.02
N ALA A 134 11.01 -18.13 -1.75
CA ALA A 134 11.26 -19.08 -0.67
C ALA A 134 10.07 -20.04 -0.44
N LEU A 135 8.83 -19.57 -0.62
CA LEU A 135 7.66 -20.44 -0.55
C LEU A 135 7.61 -21.44 -1.72
N ARG A 136 8.03 -21.01 -2.92
CA ARG A 136 8.12 -21.89 -4.10
C ARG A 136 9.17 -22.99 -3.93
N THR A 137 10.37 -22.64 -3.46
CA THR A 137 11.44 -23.63 -3.27
C THR A 137 11.08 -24.69 -2.23
N LYS A 138 10.38 -24.30 -1.15
CA LYS A 138 9.85 -25.24 -0.15
C LYS A 138 8.79 -26.19 -0.72
N HIS A 139 7.92 -25.67 -1.58
CA HIS A 139 6.87 -26.49 -2.21
C HIS A 139 7.43 -27.50 -3.23
N THR A 140 8.57 -27.22 -3.87
CA THR A 140 9.22 -28.14 -4.82
C THR A 140 10.12 -29.18 -4.17
N SER A 141 10.48 -29.02 -2.89
CA SER A 141 11.37 -29.95 -2.15
C SER A 141 10.62 -30.90 -1.22
N GLY A 142 9.28 -30.90 -1.27
CA GLY A 142 8.39 -31.78 -0.49
C GLY A 142 7.69 -32.87 -1.32
N HIS A 143 8.25 -33.24 -2.47
CA HIS A 143 7.85 -34.40 -3.27
C HIS A 143 9.04 -35.33 -3.45
#